data_AF-A0A7C7WSN6-F1
#
_entry.id   AF-A0A7C7WSN6-F1
#
_cell.length_a   1.000
_cell.length_b   1.000
_cell.length_c   1.000
_cell.angle_alpha   90.00
_cell.angle_beta   90.00
_cell.angle_gamma   90.00
#
_symmetry.space_group_name_H-M   'P 1'
#
loop_
_entity.id
_entity.type
_entity.pdbx_description
1 polymer ?
#
loop_
_entity_poly.entity_id
_entity_poly.type
_entity_poly.pdbx_seq_one_letter_code
_entity_poly.pdbx_strand_id
1 'polypeptide(L)'
;MDRQQFAELRQAVSGLQTPEAAVAAGFRPALGNIPGMGVHYVHGARSRDGVQPGAPDHLLFVDIDGRERLVGAAYAFADVIETDVPIPFQSDLAKWHDHPEFAGPDQTLHMLHTWFIPSSNGPFAGLNFWLPYLTAGIAPPSACWMADEADADRIRTVSFALVPPRARRGQPAPAPVEPSTERVEILAALDFAARAVDHDAWVAASDRFLADLTA
;
A
#
# COMPACT_ATOMS: atom_id res chain seq x y z
N MET A 1 -1.07 -14.78 -19.09
CA MET A 1 -2.27 -13.92 -19.19
C MET A 1 -2.14 -12.71 -18.28
N ASP A 2 -1.99 -12.87 -16.96
CA ASP A 2 -1.94 -11.75 -16.00
C ASP A 2 -0.80 -10.76 -16.22
N ARG A 3 0.39 -11.22 -16.63
CA ARG A 3 1.50 -10.32 -16.98
C ARG A 3 1.15 -9.34 -18.09
N GLN A 4 0.37 -9.79 -19.08
CA GLN A 4 -0.09 -8.96 -20.19
C GLN A 4 -1.17 -7.98 -19.71
N GLN A 5 -2.18 -8.46 -18.99
CA GLN A 5 -3.21 -7.61 -18.38
C GLN A 5 -2.60 -6.53 -17.48
N PHE A 6 -1.54 -6.86 -16.74
CA PHE A 6 -0.83 -5.90 -15.89
C PHE A 6 -0.09 -4.83 -16.70
N ALA A 7 0.52 -5.20 -17.83
CA ALA A 7 1.16 -4.25 -18.74
C ALA A 7 0.11 -3.33 -19.40
N GLU A 8 -1.03 -3.88 -19.82
CA GLU A 8 -2.16 -3.15 -20.39
C GLU A 8 -2.76 -2.17 -19.36
N LEU A 9 -2.95 -2.60 -18.10
CA LEU A 9 -3.38 -1.74 -17.01
C LEU A 9 -2.41 -0.57 -16.80
N ARG A 10 -1.10 -0.84 -16.72
CA ARG A 10 -0.08 0.22 -16.57
C ARG A 10 -0.12 1.23 -17.72
N GLN A 11 -0.37 0.76 -18.94
CA GLN A 11 -0.53 1.62 -20.09
C GLN A 11 -1.82 2.44 -20.00
N ALA A 12 -2.94 1.84 -19.60
CA ALA A 12 -4.23 2.51 -19.48
C ALA A 12 -4.22 3.67 -18.47
N VAL A 13 -3.42 3.56 -17.40
CA VAL A 13 -3.29 4.60 -16.37
C VAL A 13 -2.07 5.51 -16.57
N SER A 14 -1.35 5.40 -17.70
CA SER A 14 -0.12 6.17 -17.93
C SER A 14 -0.35 7.67 -18.21
N GLY A 15 -1.57 8.17 -18.09
CA GLY A 15 -1.88 9.60 -18.06
C GLY A 15 -2.34 10.09 -16.68
N LEU A 16 -2.38 9.21 -15.69
CA LEU A 16 -2.98 9.44 -14.37
C LEU A 16 -1.95 9.37 -13.24
N GLN A 17 -0.67 9.63 -13.53
CA GLN A 17 0.41 9.44 -12.55
C GLN A 17 0.46 10.52 -11.46
N THR A 18 -0.34 11.58 -11.55
CA THR A 18 -0.44 12.61 -10.52
C THR A 18 -1.87 12.70 -9.97
N PRO A 19 -2.03 13.13 -8.71
CA PRO A 19 -3.34 13.41 -8.13
C PRO A 19 -4.19 14.36 -8.96
N GLU A 20 -3.60 15.41 -9.54
CA GLU A 20 -4.31 16.40 -10.36
C GLU A 20 -4.86 15.76 -11.64
N ALA A 21 -4.07 14.91 -12.30
CA ALA A 21 -4.51 14.19 -13.48
C ALA A 21 -5.62 13.18 -13.15
N ALA A 22 -5.51 12.48 -12.03
CA ALA A 22 -6.55 11.58 -11.53
C ALA A 22 -7.85 12.35 -11.21
N VAL A 23 -7.75 13.51 -10.56
CA VAL A 23 -8.90 14.39 -10.26
C VAL A 23 -9.56 14.91 -11.54
N ALA A 24 -8.77 15.32 -12.53
CA ALA A 24 -9.26 15.74 -13.84
C ALA A 24 -9.97 14.59 -14.57
N ALA A 25 -9.53 13.35 -14.37
CA ALA A 25 -10.16 12.14 -14.91
C ALA A 25 -11.35 11.61 -14.07
N GLY A 26 -11.80 12.34 -13.05
CA GLY A 26 -13.01 12.01 -12.28
C GLY A 26 -12.77 11.22 -10.99
N PHE A 27 -11.53 10.89 -10.64
CA PHE A 27 -11.21 10.25 -9.36
C PHE A 27 -11.25 11.26 -8.19
N ARG A 28 -11.55 10.80 -6.98
CA ARG A 28 -11.59 11.63 -5.76
C ARG A 28 -10.94 10.91 -4.57
N PRO A 29 -10.15 11.59 -3.73
CA PRO A 29 -9.57 10.96 -2.54
C PRO A 29 -10.68 10.57 -1.54
N ALA A 30 -10.67 9.33 -1.07
CA ALA A 30 -11.79 8.79 -0.27
C ALA A 30 -11.40 8.37 1.16
N LEU A 31 -10.24 7.74 1.35
CA LEU A 31 -9.93 7.00 2.59
C LEU A 31 -8.74 7.54 3.41
N GLY A 32 -8.15 8.67 3.00
CA GLY A 32 -6.87 9.16 3.55
C GLY A 32 -5.71 8.18 3.30
N ASN A 33 -4.53 8.44 3.84
CA ASN A 33 -3.32 7.63 3.57
C ASN A 33 -3.28 6.38 4.45
N ILE A 34 -3.73 5.22 3.95
CA ILE A 34 -3.79 3.98 4.73
C ILE A 34 -2.42 3.31 4.78
N PRO A 35 -1.89 2.94 5.97
CA PRO A 35 -0.61 2.23 6.08
C PRO A 35 -0.56 1.00 5.16
N GLY A 36 0.47 0.92 4.33
CA GLY A 36 0.64 -0.19 3.39
C GLY A 36 -0.27 -0.15 2.15
N MET A 37 -1.11 0.87 1.96
CA MET A 37 -1.92 1.02 0.74
C MET A 37 -1.87 2.40 0.08
N GLY A 38 -1.61 3.45 0.85
CA GLY A 38 -1.65 4.83 0.37
C GLY A 38 -3.03 5.47 0.41
N VAL A 39 -3.15 6.62 -0.25
CA VAL A 39 -4.40 7.33 -0.47
C VAL A 39 -5.14 6.72 -1.65
N HIS A 40 -6.36 6.28 -1.39
CA HIS A 40 -7.26 5.80 -2.44
C HIS A 40 -7.96 6.98 -3.12
N TYR A 41 -7.73 7.11 -4.41
CA TYR A 41 -8.47 7.96 -5.31
C TYR A 41 -9.50 7.09 -6.03
N VAL A 42 -10.79 7.33 -5.80
CA VAL A 42 -11.90 6.46 -6.23
C VAL A 42 -12.69 7.12 -7.35
N HIS A 43 -13.01 6.37 -8.39
CA HIS A 43 -13.90 6.79 -9.47
C HIS A 43 -15.30 6.18 -9.27
N GLY A 44 -16.17 6.88 -8.54
CA GLY A 44 -17.43 6.32 -8.05
C GLY A 44 -18.44 5.84 -9.11
N ALA A 45 -18.31 6.26 -10.38
CA ALA A 45 -19.14 5.72 -11.47
C ALA A 45 -18.64 4.34 -11.96
N ARG A 46 -17.32 4.09 -11.90
CA ARG A 46 -16.73 2.81 -12.34
C ARG A 46 -17.02 1.71 -11.33
N SER A 47 -16.98 2.05 -10.04
CA SER A 47 -17.34 1.13 -8.95
C SER A 47 -18.80 0.62 -9.02
N ARG A 48 -19.61 1.09 -9.97
CA ARG A 48 -21.00 0.70 -10.20
C ARG A 48 -21.25 0.13 -11.61
N ASP A 49 -20.25 0.08 -12.47
CA ASP A 49 -20.37 -0.39 -13.87
C ASP A 49 -19.74 -1.78 -14.10
N GLY A 50 -19.55 -2.53 -13.02
CA GLY A 50 -18.93 -3.86 -13.02
C GLY A 50 -17.41 -3.78 -13.02
N VAL A 51 -16.74 -4.88 -13.36
CA VAL A 51 -15.27 -4.89 -13.44
C VAL A 51 -14.79 -4.69 -14.86
N GLN A 52 -14.05 -3.61 -15.10
CA GLN A 52 -13.53 -3.24 -16.40
C GLN A 52 -12.00 -3.44 -16.44
N PRO A 53 -11.45 -4.46 -17.11
CA PRO A 53 -10.02 -4.80 -17.03
C PRO A 53 -9.05 -3.63 -17.33
N GLY A 54 -9.39 -2.74 -18.26
CA GLY A 54 -8.56 -1.58 -18.61
C GLY A 54 -8.89 -0.29 -17.84
N ALA A 55 -9.87 -0.31 -16.96
CA ALA A 55 -10.38 0.89 -16.29
C ALA A 55 -10.56 0.61 -14.79
N PRO A 56 -9.47 0.67 -14.00
CA PRO A 56 -9.56 0.43 -12.56
C PRO A 56 -10.45 1.48 -11.90
N ASP A 57 -11.06 1.07 -10.79
CA ASP A 57 -11.94 1.89 -9.96
C ASP A 57 -11.14 2.84 -9.08
N HIS A 58 -10.00 2.36 -8.58
CA HIS A 58 -9.17 3.04 -7.61
C HIS A 58 -7.76 3.27 -8.18
N LEU A 59 -7.20 4.43 -7.87
CA LEU A 59 -5.77 4.74 -8.02
C LEU A 59 -5.16 4.93 -6.64
N LEU A 60 -3.95 4.41 -6.44
CA LEU A 60 -3.27 4.40 -5.14
C LEU A 60 -2.08 5.35 -5.20
N PHE A 61 -2.12 6.39 -4.37
CA PHE A 61 -1.07 7.40 -4.29
C PHE A 61 -0.39 7.38 -2.93
N VAL A 62 0.93 7.57 -2.93
CA VAL A 62 1.72 7.82 -1.71
C VAL A 62 2.68 8.97 -1.94
N ASP A 63 3.00 9.70 -0.88
CA ASP A 63 4.12 10.64 -0.90
C ASP A 63 5.44 9.86 -0.72
N ILE A 64 6.35 10.00 -1.69
CA ILE A 64 7.71 9.48 -1.61
C ILE A 64 8.65 10.64 -1.97
N ASP A 65 9.50 11.02 -1.02
CA ASP A 65 10.43 12.15 -1.11
C ASP A 65 9.73 13.49 -1.41
N GLY A 66 8.60 13.76 -0.74
CA GLY A 66 7.85 15.01 -0.88
C GLY A 66 7.10 15.16 -2.21
N ARG A 67 6.82 14.03 -2.86
CA ARG A 67 6.12 13.98 -4.15
C ARG A 67 5.13 12.82 -4.14
N GLU A 68 3.86 13.14 -4.38
CA GLU A 68 2.83 12.12 -4.60
C GLU A 68 3.11 11.31 -5.88
N ARG A 69 3.11 9.99 -5.75
CA ARG A 69 3.38 9.03 -6.82
C ARG A 69 2.24 8.04 -6.93
N LEU A 70 1.80 7.76 -8.16
CA LEU A 70 0.94 6.60 -8.44
C LEU A 70 1.75 5.32 -8.23
N VAL A 71 1.38 4.53 -7.23
CA VAL A 71 2.08 3.27 -6.86
C VAL A 71 1.27 2.02 -7.15
N GLY A 72 -0.01 2.17 -7.47
CA GLY A 72 -0.87 1.06 -7.80
C GLY A 72 -2.25 1.48 -8.25
N ALA A 73 -3.07 0.49 -8.57
CA ALA A 73 -4.49 0.64 -8.85
C ALA A 73 -5.26 -0.50 -8.18
N ALA A 74 -6.57 -0.34 -8.01
CA ALA A 74 -7.42 -1.44 -7.57
C ALA A 74 -8.72 -1.50 -8.37
N TYR A 75 -9.24 -2.71 -8.49
CA TYR A 75 -10.59 -2.99 -8.96
C TYR A 75 -11.46 -3.22 -7.75
N ALA A 76 -12.68 -2.67 -7.76
CA ALA A 76 -13.59 -2.74 -6.64
C ALA A 76 -15.05 -2.75 -7.13
N PHE A 77 -15.81 -3.77 -6.73
CA PHE A 77 -17.25 -3.85 -7.02
C PHE A 77 -17.99 -4.50 -5.86
N ALA A 78 -19.23 -4.08 -5.63
CA ALA A 78 -20.07 -4.67 -4.59
C ALA A 78 -20.99 -5.74 -5.20
N ASP A 79 -21.02 -6.92 -4.60
CA ASP A 79 -21.91 -8.02 -4.97
C ASP A 79 -22.07 -9.02 -3.81
N VAL A 80 -22.83 -10.10 -3.99
CA VAL A 80 -22.82 -11.25 -3.07
C VAL A 80 -21.42 -11.86 -2.96
N ILE A 81 -21.12 -12.55 -1.85
CA ILE A 81 -19.79 -13.14 -1.59
C ILE A 81 -19.39 -14.13 -2.70
N GLU A 82 -20.28 -15.04 -3.07
CA GLU A 82 -20.07 -15.97 -4.18
C GLU A 82 -20.57 -15.32 -5.48
N THR A 83 -19.75 -14.45 -6.05
CA THR A 83 -20.09 -13.70 -7.26
C THR A 83 -19.78 -14.48 -8.54
N ASP A 84 -20.68 -14.39 -9.52
CA ASP A 84 -20.47 -14.87 -10.90
C ASP A 84 -19.95 -13.76 -11.83
N VAL A 85 -19.66 -12.56 -11.31
CA VAL A 85 -19.14 -11.44 -12.10
C VAL A 85 -17.77 -11.82 -12.69
N PRO A 86 -17.58 -11.71 -14.02
CA PRO A 86 -16.28 -11.97 -14.61
C PRO A 86 -15.23 -10.97 -14.11
N ILE A 87 -14.14 -11.49 -13.54
CA ILE A 87 -13.02 -10.70 -13.01
C ILE A 87 -11.75 -10.83 -13.86
N PRO A 88 -10.94 -9.76 -14.01
CA PRO A 88 -9.59 -9.84 -14.56
C PRO A 88 -8.64 -10.50 -13.55
N PHE A 89 -7.45 -10.87 -14.02
CA PHE A 89 -6.40 -11.51 -13.22
C PHE A 89 -6.88 -12.78 -12.50
N GLN A 90 -6.79 -13.93 -13.19
CA GLN A 90 -7.36 -15.19 -12.71
C GLN A 90 -6.30 -16.18 -12.21
N SER A 91 -5.02 -15.80 -12.16
CA SER A 91 -4.00 -16.68 -11.59
C SER A 91 -4.14 -16.76 -10.07
N ASP A 92 -3.62 -17.84 -9.49
CA ASP A 92 -3.56 -18.04 -8.02
C ASP A 92 -2.81 -16.91 -7.28
N LEU A 93 -2.05 -16.08 -8.00
CA LEU A 93 -1.36 -14.92 -7.46
C LEU A 93 -2.29 -13.71 -7.26
N ALA A 94 -3.37 -13.61 -8.03
CA ALA A 94 -4.33 -12.51 -7.93
C ALA A 94 -5.20 -12.68 -6.68
N LYS A 95 -4.80 -12.01 -5.59
CA LYS A 95 -5.47 -12.12 -4.28
C LYS A 95 -6.67 -11.18 -4.19
N TRP A 96 -7.75 -11.54 -4.87
CA TRP A 96 -9.07 -10.96 -4.62
C TRP A 96 -9.47 -11.20 -3.16
N HIS A 97 -10.05 -10.20 -2.51
CA HIS A 97 -10.46 -10.25 -1.12
C HIS A 97 -11.67 -9.33 -0.86
N ASP A 98 -12.28 -9.54 0.29
CA ASP A 98 -13.57 -8.98 0.66
C ASP A 98 -13.48 -7.90 1.73
N HIS A 99 -14.30 -6.86 1.59
CA HIS A 99 -14.53 -5.84 2.62
C HIS A 99 -16.04 -5.71 2.88
N PRO A 100 -16.62 -6.54 3.78
CA PRO A 100 -18.05 -6.52 4.09
C PRO A 100 -18.52 -5.19 4.70
N GLU A 101 -17.63 -4.42 5.33
CA GLU A 101 -17.94 -3.12 5.93
C GLU A 101 -18.31 -2.03 4.91
N PHE A 102 -18.01 -2.26 3.62
CA PHE A 102 -18.27 -1.29 2.54
C PHE A 102 -19.45 -1.68 1.64
N ALA A 103 -20.22 -2.71 2.01
CA ALA A 103 -21.34 -3.22 1.24
C ALA A 103 -22.66 -3.29 2.04
N GLY A 104 -23.76 -3.55 1.33
CA GLY A 104 -25.08 -3.73 1.94
C GLY A 104 -25.23 -5.09 2.62
N PRO A 105 -26.39 -5.36 3.26
CA PRO A 105 -26.71 -6.69 3.80
C PRO A 105 -26.52 -7.78 2.74
N ASP A 106 -25.92 -8.91 3.14
CA ASP A 106 -25.63 -10.07 2.29
C ASP A 106 -24.70 -9.81 1.08
N GLN A 107 -23.99 -8.68 1.09
CA GLN A 107 -23.02 -8.29 0.08
C GLN A 107 -21.63 -8.04 0.69
N THR A 108 -20.63 -7.99 -0.17
CA THR A 108 -19.25 -7.59 0.13
C THR A 108 -18.74 -6.66 -0.96
N LEU A 109 -17.76 -5.82 -0.63
CA LEU A 109 -16.94 -5.17 -1.65
C LEU A 109 -15.77 -6.10 -2.02
N HIS A 110 -15.86 -6.69 -3.20
CA HIS A 110 -14.78 -7.46 -3.82
C HIS A 110 -13.68 -6.53 -4.29
N MET A 111 -12.43 -6.82 -3.93
CA MET A 111 -11.31 -5.94 -4.26
C MET A 111 -10.04 -6.70 -4.68
N LEU A 112 -9.37 -6.18 -5.71
CA LEU A 112 -8.03 -6.60 -6.10
C LEU A 112 -7.10 -5.38 -6.16
N HIS A 113 -6.04 -5.40 -5.37
CA HIS A 113 -4.96 -4.43 -5.47
C HIS A 113 -3.93 -4.87 -6.52
N THR A 114 -3.36 -3.90 -7.23
CA THR A 114 -2.28 -4.10 -8.19
C THR A 114 -1.17 -3.07 -7.95
N TRP A 115 0.04 -3.52 -7.60
CA TRP A 115 1.19 -2.65 -7.26
C TRP A 115 2.09 -2.45 -8.47
N PHE A 116 2.28 -1.19 -8.88
CA PHE A 116 3.17 -0.79 -9.98
C PHE A 116 4.62 -0.62 -9.54
N ILE A 117 4.86 -0.60 -8.24
CA ILE A 117 6.18 -0.70 -7.61
C ILE A 117 6.36 -2.10 -7.01
N PRO A 118 7.58 -2.50 -6.64
CA PRO A 118 7.77 -3.74 -5.89
C PRO A 118 6.83 -3.81 -4.67
N SER A 119 6.30 -5.01 -4.37
CA SER A 119 5.58 -5.31 -3.13
C SER A 119 6.09 -6.58 -2.46
N SER A 120 6.15 -6.58 -1.12
CA SER A 120 6.73 -7.63 -0.28
C SER A 120 6.14 -9.01 -0.51
N ASN A 121 4.88 -9.06 -0.94
CA ASN A 121 4.14 -10.29 -1.16
C ASN A 121 3.65 -10.40 -2.62
N GLY A 122 4.32 -9.69 -3.53
CA GLY A 122 4.04 -9.72 -4.96
C GLY A 122 3.04 -8.65 -5.42
N PRO A 123 2.84 -8.52 -6.74
CA PRO A 123 2.15 -7.38 -7.35
C PRO A 123 0.64 -7.33 -7.05
N PHE A 124 0.06 -8.40 -6.50
CA PHE A 124 -1.37 -8.49 -6.16
C PHE A 124 -1.65 -8.58 -4.66
N ALA A 125 -0.65 -8.32 -3.81
CA ALA A 125 -0.83 -8.39 -2.37
C ALA A 125 -1.89 -7.38 -1.89
N GLY A 126 -2.72 -7.74 -0.92
CA GLY A 126 -3.70 -6.81 -0.34
C GLY A 126 -3.06 -5.59 0.33
N LEU A 127 -1.85 -5.74 0.85
CA LEU A 127 -1.01 -4.69 1.41
C LEU A 127 0.37 -4.73 0.76
N ASN A 128 1.01 -3.56 0.66
CA ASN A 128 2.42 -3.44 0.32
C ASN A 128 3.22 -2.92 1.53
N PHE A 129 3.86 -3.83 2.27
CA PHE A 129 4.65 -3.50 3.45
C PHE A 129 5.93 -2.71 3.14
N TRP A 130 6.30 -2.52 1.88
CA TRP A 130 7.41 -1.65 1.51
C TRP A 130 7.00 -0.18 1.45
N LEU A 131 5.71 0.14 1.32
CA LEU A 131 5.26 1.53 1.22
C LEU A 131 5.67 2.37 2.43
N PRO A 132 5.46 1.93 3.69
CA PRO A 132 5.87 2.74 4.84
C PRO A 132 7.38 3.00 4.92
N TYR A 133 8.23 2.04 4.55
CA TYR A 133 9.67 2.25 4.44
C TYR A 133 9.99 3.35 3.40
N LEU A 134 9.43 3.22 2.19
CA LEU A 134 9.65 4.19 1.12
C LEU A 134 9.17 5.59 1.50
N THR A 135 8.00 5.71 2.15
CA THR A 135 7.49 7.00 2.62
C THR A 135 8.31 7.59 3.77
N ALA A 136 9.01 6.75 4.53
CA ALA A 136 9.93 7.17 5.58
C ALA A 136 11.34 7.46 5.07
N GLY A 137 11.60 7.31 3.76
CA GLY A 137 12.94 7.47 3.18
C GLY A 137 13.92 6.34 3.54
N ILE A 138 13.41 5.18 3.97
CA ILE A 138 14.19 4.03 4.40
C ILE A 138 14.13 2.95 3.31
N ALA A 139 15.29 2.36 3.00
CA ALA A 139 15.35 1.22 2.10
C ALA A 139 14.53 0.05 2.67
N PRO A 140 13.64 -0.57 1.88
CA PRO A 140 12.93 -1.75 2.35
C PRO A 140 13.90 -2.92 2.62
N PRO A 141 13.63 -3.75 3.64
CA PRO A 141 14.43 -4.95 3.92
C PRO A 141 14.33 -5.97 2.78
N SER A 142 15.26 -6.93 2.76
CA SER A 142 15.30 -7.95 1.70
C SER A 142 14.02 -8.77 1.67
N ALA A 143 13.47 -8.95 0.47
CA ALA A 143 12.32 -9.83 0.24
C ALA A 143 12.61 -11.29 0.64
N CYS A 144 13.88 -11.72 0.63
CA CYS A 144 14.26 -13.09 1.00
C CYS A 144 13.98 -13.39 2.48
N TRP A 145 14.00 -12.38 3.35
CA TRP A 145 13.74 -12.54 4.78
C TRP A 145 12.26 -12.79 5.06
N MET A 146 11.36 -12.42 4.14
CA MET A 146 9.92 -12.72 4.23
C MET A 146 9.61 -14.22 4.15
N ALA A 147 10.59 -15.08 3.83
CA ALA A 147 10.44 -16.53 3.82
C ALA A 147 10.48 -17.13 5.23
N ASP A 148 11.09 -16.44 6.20
CA ASP A 148 10.99 -16.77 7.62
C ASP A 148 9.81 -16.01 8.25
N GLU A 149 9.02 -16.70 9.05
CA GLU A 149 7.80 -16.12 9.63
C GLU A 149 8.10 -15.07 10.69
N ALA A 150 9.12 -15.27 11.52
CA ALA A 150 9.50 -14.32 12.57
C ALA A 150 10.05 -13.03 11.96
N ASP A 151 10.86 -13.15 10.90
CA ASP A 151 11.36 -11.99 10.18
C ASP A 151 10.25 -11.29 9.39
N ALA A 152 9.34 -12.03 8.75
CA ALA A 152 8.18 -11.45 8.09
C ALA A 152 7.31 -10.64 9.07
N ASP A 153 7.06 -11.16 10.28
CA ASP A 153 6.30 -10.45 11.31
C ASP A 153 7.03 -9.22 11.83
N ARG A 154 8.35 -9.30 12.01
CA ARG A 154 9.18 -8.14 12.36
C ARG A 154 9.11 -7.06 11.28
N ILE A 155 9.25 -7.43 10.00
CA ILE A 155 9.16 -6.52 8.86
C ILE A 155 7.80 -5.82 8.80
N ARG A 156 6.70 -6.55 8.99
CA ARG A 156 5.34 -6.00 9.04
C ARG A 156 5.16 -5.04 10.21
N THR A 157 5.67 -5.41 11.38
CA THR A 157 5.58 -4.59 12.60
C THR A 157 6.34 -3.27 12.43
N VAL A 158 7.59 -3.33 11.97
CA VAL A 158 8.40 -2.14 11.68
C VAL A 158 7.74 -1.29 10.59
N SER A 159 7.23 -1.91 9.52
CA SER A 159 6.49 -1.21 8.47
C SER A 159 5.36 -0.35 9.04
N PHE A 160 4.49 -0.91 9.87
CA PHE A 160 3.40 -0.12 10.45
C PHE A 160 3.88 0.92 11.46
N ALA A 161 4.91 0.60 12.23
CA ALA A 161 5.51 1.49 13.21
C ALA A 161 6.23 2.71 12.58
N LEU A 162 6.65 2.62 11.32
CA LEU A 162 7.20 3.74 10.55
C LEU A 162 6.16 4.77 10.15
N VAL A 163 4.86 4.45 10.21
CA VAL A 163 3.80 5.41 9.86
C VAL A 163 3.57 6.37 11.03
N PRO A 164 3.71 7.69 10.82
CA PRO A 164 3.45 8.66 11.87
C PRO A 164 2.02 8.54 12.44
N PRO A 165 1.82 8.83 13.73
CA PRO A 165 0.48 8.87 14.32
C PRO A 165 -0.44 9.79 13.51
N ARG A 166 -1.55 9.24 13.02
CA ARG A 166 -2.54 10.03 12.28
C ARG A 166 -3.20 11.05 13.20
N ALA A 167 -3.45 12.25 12.67
CA ALA A 167 -4.45 13.16 13.22
C ALA A 167 -5.80 12.42 13.30
N ARG A 168 -6.48 12.46 14.45
CA ARG A 168 -7.87 11.98 14.51
C ARG A 168 -8.72 12.86 13.58
N ARG A 169 -9.75 12.27 12.97
CA ARG A 169 -10.70 13.00 12.11
C ARG A 169 -11.26 14.21 12.89
N GLY A 170 -11.03 15.43 12.39
CA GLY A 170 -11.45 16.67 13.04
C GLY A 170 -10.47 17.25 14.07
N GLN A 171 -9.30 16.65 14.28
CA GLN A 171 -8.21 17.23 15.06
C GLN A 171 -7.10 17.73 14.12
N PRO A 172 -6.44 18.86 14.44
CA PRO A 172 -5.23 19.26 13.75
C PRO A 172 -4.22 18.11 13.80
N ALA A 173 -3.46 17.91 12.72
CA ALA A 173 -2.30 17.05 12.82
C ALA A 173 -1.42 17.56 13.97
N PRO A 174 -0.95 16.67 14.87
CA PRO A 174 0.03 17.07 15.86
C PRO A 174 1.18 17.75 15.14
N ALA A 175 1.71 18.83 15.73
CA ALA A 175 2.86 19.52 15.16
C ALA A 175 3.97 18.50 14.91
N PRO A 176 4.73 18.60 13.80
CA PRO A 176 5.87 17.73 13.57
C PRO A 176 6.80 17.86 14.78
N VAL A 177 6.88 16.80 15.58
CA VAL A 177 7.90 16.72 16.62
C VAL A 177 9.13 16.24 15.88
N GLU A 178 10.20 17.03 15.90
CA GLU A 178 11.47 16.56 15.35
C GLU A 178 11.87 15.27 16.08
N PRO A 179 12.27 14.22 15.34
CA PRO A 179 12.73 13.00 15.97
C PRO A 179 13.94 13.29 16.87
N SER A 180 14.02 12.59 18.00
CA SER A 180 15.20 12.66 18.87
C SER A 180 16.45 12.24 18.08
N THR A 181 17.63 12.71 18.50
CA THR A 181 18.90 12.26 17.91
C THR A 181 19.01 10.74 17.90
N GLU A 182 18.57 10.09 18.98
CA GLU A 182 18.52 8.63 19.08
C GLU A 182 17.59 8.00 18.04
N ARG A 183 16.38 8.55 17.84
CA ARG A 183 15.47 8.10 16.79
C ARG A 183 16.11 8.22 15.40
N VAL A 184 16.79 9.34 15.12
CA VAL A 184 17.48 9.56 13.85
C VAL A 184 18.57 8.49 13.63
N GLU A 185 19.38 8.21 14.65
CA GLU A 185 20.42 7.17 14.57
C GLU A 185 19.84 5.76 14.35
N ILE A 186 18.73 5.43 15.02
CA ILE A 186 18.04 4.15 14.86
C ILE A 186 17.50 4.00 13.42
N LEU A 187 16.84 5.03 12.88
CA LEU A 187 16.32 5.00 11.51
C LEU A 187 17.45 4.90 10.47
N ALA A 188 18.57 5.60 10.70
CA ALA A 188 19.75 5.49 9.85
C ALA A 188 20.37 4.08 9.89
N ALA A 189 20.39 3.43 11.05
CA ALA A 189 20.87 2.05 11.18
C ALA A 189 19.96 1.06 10.43
N LEU A 190 18.64 1.24 10.49
CA LEU A 190 17.68 0.46 9.72
C LEU A 190 17.92 0.59 8.20
N ASP A 191 18.03 1.82 7.69
CA ASP A 191 18.29 2.08 6.27
C ASP A 191 19.63 1.50 5.81
N PHE A 192 20.70 1.72 6.59
CA PHE A 192 22.02 1.20 6.27
C PHE A 192 22.03 -0.33 6.20
N ALA A 193 21.48 -1.01 7.20
CA ALA A 193 21.44 -2.46 7.25
C ALA A 193 20.59 -3.06 6.11
N ALA A 194 19.45 -2.44 5.78
CA ALA A 194 18.62 -2.86 4.66
C ALA A 194 19.37 -2.72 3.32
N ARG A 195 20.08 -1.61 3.08
CA ARG A 195 20.90 -1.40 1.86
C ARG A 195 22.08 -2.35 1.78
N ALA A 196 22.71 -2.65 2.91
CA ALA A 196 23.82 -3.60 3.00
C ALA A 196 23.36 -5.06 2.90
N VAL A 197 22.06 -5.32 2.97
CA VAL A 197 21.47 -6.67 3.08
C VAL A 197 22.06 -7.42 4.29
N ASP A 198 22.35 -6.68 5.36
CA ASP A 198 22.86 -7.21 6.62
C ASP A 198 21.68 -7.55 7.53
N HIS A 199 21.32 -8.83 7.53
CA HIS A 199 20.17 -9.34 8.26
C HIS A 199 20.28 -9.08 9.77
N ASP A 200 21.40 -9.43 10.38
CA ASP A 200 21.56 -9.39 11.83
C ASP A 200 21.61 -7.93 12.33
N ALA A 201 22.27 -7.04 11.57
CA ALA A 201 22.23 -5.62 11.86
C ALA A 201 20.82 -5.04 11.70
N TRP A 202 20.06 -5.49 10.69
CA TRP A 202 18.70 -5.02 10.45
C TRP A 202 17.75 -5.48 11.57
N VAL A 203 17.88 -6.72 12.04
CA VAL A 203 17.14 -7.24 13.19
C VAL A 203 17.46 -6.43 14.45
N ALA A 204 18.74 -6.20 14.75
CA ALA A 204 19.15 -5.42 15.91
C ALA A 204 18.62 -3.97 15.86
N ALA A 205 18.66 -3.33 14.70
CA ALA A 205 18.12 -1.98 14.51
C ALA A 205 16.59 -1.94 14.63
N SER A 206 15.90 -2.97 14.13
CA SER A 206 14.45 -3.13 14.26
C SER A 206 14.01 -3.27 15.70
N ASP A 207 14.67 -4.13 16.48
CA ASP A 207 14.32 -4.34 17.88
C ASP A 207 14.55 -3.06 18.71
N ARG A 208 15.62 -2.30 18.42
CA ARG A 208 15.85 -0.97 19.02
C ARG A 208 14.75 0.03 18.65
N PHE A 209 14.35 0.08 17.38
CA PHE A 209 13.28 0.96 16.92
C PHE A 209 11.94 0.69 17.60
N LEU A 210 11.59 -0.59 17.74
CA LEU A 210 10.35 -0.99 18.40
C LEU A 210 10.40 -0.69 19.91
N ALA A 211 11.54 -0.88 20.56
CA ALA A 211 11.73 -0.51 21.96
C ALA A 211 11.58 1.01 22.20
N ASP A 212 12.17 1.84 21.33
CA ASP A 212 12.12 3.31 21.41
C ASP A 212 10.71 3.89 21.21
N LEU A 213 9.77 3.13 20.63
CA LEU A 213 8.36 3.53 20.54
C LEU A 213 7.57 3.32 21.85
N THR A 214 8.12 2.54 22.77
CA THR A 214 7.45 2.15 24.02
C THR A 214 8.07 2.78 25.27
N ALA A 215 9.20 3.46 25.12
CA ALA A 215 9.89 4.21 26.17
C ALA A 215 9.24 5.58 26.42
#